data_AF-W2PYD1-F1
#
_entry.id   AF-W2PYD1-F1
#
_cell.length_a   1.000
_cell.length_b   1.000
_cell.length_c   1.000
_cell.angle_alpha   90.00
_cell.angle_beta   90.00
_cell.angle_gamma   90.00
#
_symmetry.space_group_name_H-M   'P 1'
#
loop_
_entity.id
_entity.type
_entity.pdbx_description
1 polymer ?
#
loop_
_entity_poly.entity_id
_entity_poly.type
_entity_poly.pdbx_seq_one_letter_code
_entity_poly.pdbx_strand_id
1 'polypeptide(L)'
;MASILIVTTALLVTIAQGASYVDLYKNADYKHKLLRVEDIEVDHCYVFACDALDNTITSAKWGGLPEKTSKGDDAMISFYTDRDCREHNIWWRTKTQSDDDLYFPSNFRLDGINDQISAFMVWDTKKNLGGWLECVDPELENTEMSGSGNRTNSTVEYL
;
A
#
# COMPACT_ATOMS: atom_id res chain seq x y z
N MET A 1 -21.46 12.32 -55.24
CA MET A 1 -20.68 11.40 -54.36
C MET A 1 -20.65 12.03 -52.98
N ALA A 2 -21.35 11.46 -52.01
CA ALA A 2 -21.43 11.99 -50.65
C ALA A 2 -20.44 11.24 -49.76
N SER A 3 -19.43 11.93 -49.23
CA SER A 3 -18.47 11.38 -48.27
C SER A 3 -19.04 11.48 -46.86
N ILE A 4 -19.22 10.33 -46.22
CA ILE A 4 -19.62 10.23 -44.81
C ILE A 4 -18.35 10.26 -43.96
N LEU A 5 -18.17 11.34 -43.18
CA LEU A 5 -17.14 11.44 -42.15
C LEU A 5 -17.65 10.74 -40.88
N ILE A 6 -17.12 9.56 -40.58
CA ILE A 6 -17.38 8.86 -39.33
C ILE A 6 -16.43 9.43 -38.28
N VAL A 7 -16.95 10.27 -37.39
CA VAL A 7 -16.21 10.79 -36.24
C VAL A 7 -16.37 9.80 -35.09
N THR A 8 -15.39 8.92 -34.89
CA THR A 8 -15.35 8.04 -33.73
C THR A 8 -14.89 8.84 -32.51
N THR A 9 -15.82 9.26 -31.66
CA THR A 9 -15.49 9.83 -30.35
C THR A 9 -14.91 8.74 -29.45
N ALA A 10 -13.60 8.77 -29.26
CA ALA A 10 -12.95 7.97 -28.23
C ALA A 10 -13.40 8.48 -26.86
N LEU A 11 -14.21 7.67 -26.16
CA LEU A 11 -14.59 7.93 -24.79
C LEU A 11 -13.34 7.69 -23.92
N LEU A 12 -12.62 8.76 -23.58
CA LEU A 12 -11.56 8.70 -22.57
C LEU A 12 -12.25 8.49 -21.22
N VAL A 13 -12.33 7.22 -20.81
CA VAL A 13 -12.71 6.88 -19.44
C VAL A 13 -11.57 7.35 -18.54
N THR A 14 -11.72 8.56 -18.00
CA THR A 14 -10.87 9.00 -16.91
C THR A 14 -11.27 8.19 -15.69
N ILE A 15 -10.57 7.08 -15.46
CA ILE A 15 -10.61 6.42 -14.16
C ILE A 15 -10.18 7.46 -13.13
N ALA A 16 -11.11 7.89 -12.28
CA ALA A 16 -10.73 8.56 -11.07
C ALA A 16 -9.84 7.57 -10.32
N GLN A 17 -8.53 7.81 -10.34
CA GLN A 17 -7.63 7.06 -9.47
C GLN A 17 -8.03 7.49 -8.06
N GLY A 18 -8.91 6.72 -7.42
CA GLY A 18 -9.09 6.85 -5.98
C GLY A 18 -7.73 6.71 -5.34
N ALA A 19 -7.45 7.51 -4.31
CA ALA A 19 -6.18 7.47 -3.59
C ALA A 19 -5.82 6.00 -3.30
N SER A 20 -4.64 5.59 -3.75
CA SER A 20 -4.17 4.22 -3.58
C SER A 20 -3.93 3.97 -2.09
N TYR A 21 -4.26 2.78 -1.60
CA TYR A 21 -4.07 2.48 -0.19
C TYR A 21 -3.79 1.01 0.10
N VAL A 22 -3.14 0.78 1.25
CA VAL A 22 -3.01 -0.53 1.90
C VAL A 22 -3.50 -0.42 3.34
N ASP A 23 -4.49 -1.24 3.70
CA ASP A 23 -4.97 -1.44 5.06
C ASP A 23 -4.29 -2.64 5.70
N LEU A 24 -3.73 -2.43 6.90
CA LEU A 24 -3.02 -3.43 7.69
C LEU A 24 -3.82 -3.77 8.94
N TYR A 25 -3.90 -5.05 9.28
CA TYR A 25 -4.75 -5.54 10.37
C TYR A 25 -3.99 -6.50 11.28
N LYS A 26 -4.25 -6.40 12.59
CA LYS A 26 -3.62 -7.24 13.62
C LYS A 26 -4.16 -8.66 13.66
N ASN A 27 -5.40 -8.87 13.22
CA ASN A 27 -6.06 -10.18 13.29
C ASN A 27 -6.46 -10.67 11.90
N ALA A 28 -6.74 -11.97 11.81
CA ALA A 28 -7.26 -12.58 10.59
C ALA A 28 -8.64 -12.02 10.23
N ASP A 29 -9.01 -12.21 8.97
CA ASP A 29 -10.27 -11.75 8.37
C ASP A 29 -10.46 -10.23 8.49
N TYR A 30 -9.36 -9.47 8.42
CA TYR A 30 -9.38 -8.01 8.38
C TYR A 30 -9.96 -7.36 9.64
N LYS A 31 -9.73 -8.01 10.79
CA LYS A 31 -10.19 -7.52 12.10
C LYS A 31 -9.10 -6.69 12.78
N HIS A 32 -9.52 -5.66 13.52
CA HIS A 32 -8.63 -4.74 14.25
C HIS A 32 -7.62 -4.06 13.31
N LYS A 33 -8.12 -3.07 12.57
CA LYS A 33 -7.31 -2.25 11.67
C LYS A 33 -6.25 -1.51 12.48
N LEU A 34 -4.99 -1.66 12.07
CA LEU A 34 -3.84 -1.00 12.66
C LEU A 34 -3.61 0.35 12.00
N LEU A 35 -3.51 0.34 10.66
CA LEU A 35 -3.13 1.51 9.89
C LEU A 35 -3.67 1.40 8.47
N ARG A 36 -3.94 2.57 7.87
CA ARG A 36 -4.04 2.74 6.42
C ARG A 36 -2.80 3.51 5.96
N VAL A 37 -2.10 2.97 4.97
CA VAL A 37 -1.09 3.71 4.21
C VAL A 37 -1.76 4.20 2.94
N GLU A 38 -1.73 5.50 2.69
CA GLU A 38 -2.31 6.15 1.51
C GLU A 38 -1.20 6.57 0.53
N ASP A 39 -1.59 6.92 -0.70
CA ASP A 39 -0.72 7.42 -1.76
C ASP A 39 0.49 6.51 -2.01
N ILE A 40 0.20 5.22 -2.22
CA ILE A 40 1.20 4.18 -2.41
C ILE A 40 1.99 4.41 -3.70
N GLU A 41 3.30 4.58 -3.54
CA GLU A 41 4.30 4.63 -4.60
C GLU A 41 4.78 3.21 -4.92
N VAL A 42 4.93 2.94 -6.22
CA VAL A 42 5.45 1.66 -6.73
C VAL A 42 6.98 1.67 -6.63
N ASP A 43 7.58 0.51 -6.39
CA ASP A 43 9.02 0.36 -6.14
C ASP A 43 9.49 1.20 -4.92
N HIS A 44 8.60 1.38 -3.93
CA HIS A 44 8.91 2.01 -2.65
C HIS A 44 8.78 1.00 -1.51
N CYS A 45 9.83 0.88 -0.68
CA CYS A 45 9.85 -0.04 0.46
C CYS A 45 9.29 0.67 1.69
N TYR A 46 8.08 0.30 2.11
CA TYR A 46 7.43 0.85 3.31
C TYR A 46 7.83 0.02 4.52
N VAL A 47 8.77 0.53 5.31
CA VAL A 47 9.34 -0.17 6.47
C VAL A 47 8.60 0.23 7.75
N PHE A 48 8.16 -0.74 8.55
CA PHE A 48 7.49 -0.48 9.82
C PHE A 48 8.51 -0.14 10.90
N ALA A 49 8.53 1.13 11.31
CA ALA A 49 9.55 1.66 12.23
C ALA A 49 9.16 1.53 13.71
N CYS A 50 7.96 1.01 14.01
CA CYS A 50 7.39 0.98 15.35
C CYS A 50 6.96 -0.43 15.78
N ASP A 51 6.98 -0.69 17.07
CA ASP A 51 6.57 -1.99 17.65
C ASP A 51 5.06 -2.26 17.50
N ALA A 52 4.24 -1.22 17.32
CA ALA A 52 2.79 -1.39 17.14
C ALA A 52 2.44 -2.07 15.80
N LEU A 53 3.32 -1.97 14.80
CA LEU A 53 3.09 -2.45 13.44
C LEU A 53 4.09 -3.52 13.02
N ASP A 54 5.36 -3.39 13.42
CA ASP A 54 6.40 -4.38 13.16
C ASP A 54 6.04 -5.71 13.84
N ASN A 55 6.03 -6.80 13.09
CA ASN A 55 5.73 -8.14 13.59
C ASN A 55 4.32 -8.29 14.20
N THR A 56 3.34 -7.46 13.84
CA THR A 56 1.96 -7.56 14.37
C THR A 56 0.88 -7.85 13.32
N ILE A 57 1.23 -7.74 12.04
CA ILE A 57 0.26 -7.82 10.95
C ILE A 57 -0.11 -9.28 10.66
N THR A 58 -1.41 -9.55 10.60
CA THR A 58 -2.00 -10.87 10.33
C THR A 58 -2.88 -10.90 9.07
N SER A 59 -3.39 -9.76 8.60
CA SER A 59 -4.08 -9.67 7.31
C SER A 59 -3.96 -8.29 6.68
N ALA A 60 -4.20 -8.18 5.38
CA ALA A 60 -4.11 -6.93 4.65
C ALA A 60 -5.15 -6.81 3.53
N LYS A 61 -5.52 -5.58 3.18
CA LYS A 61 -6.35 -5.22 2.01
C LYS A 61 -5.73 -4.03 1.30
N TRP A 62 -6.07 -3.85 0.03
CA TRP A 62 -5.65 -2.68 -0.71
C TRP A 62 -6.70 -2.27 -1.73
N GLY A 63 -6.58 -1.05 -2.22
CA GLY A 63 -7.42 -0.50 -3.28
C GLY A 63 -6.72 0.61 -4.02
N GLY A 64 -7.13 0.86 -5.26
CA GLY A 64 -6.54 1.91 -6.10
C GLY A 64 -5.09 1.65 -6.50
N LEU A 65 -4.54 0.45 -6.25
CA LEU A 65 -3.19 0.10 -6.69
C LEU A 65 -3.18 -0.17 -8.20
N PRO A 66 -2.05 0.08 -8.90
CA PRO A 66 -1.92 -0.28 -10.30
C PRO A 66 -2.07 -1.80 -10.44
N GLU A 67 -2.87 -2.24 -11.41
CA GLU A 67 -3.12 -3.67 -11.67
C GLU A 67 -2.13 -4.26 -12.68
N LYS A 68 -1.44 -3.39 -13.40
CA LYS A 68 -0.44 -3.71 -14.42
C LYS A 68 0.84 -2.93 -14.17
N THR A 69 1.97 -3.56 -14.48
CA THR A 69 3.29 -2.91 -14.48
C THR A 69 3.46 -2.03 -15.72
N SER A 70 4.51 -1.22 -15.76
CA SER A 70 4.89 -0.44 -16.95
C SER A 70 5.10 -1.30 -18.22
N LYS A 71 5.35 -2.60 -18.05
CA LYS A 71 5.55 -3.58 -19.13
C LYS A 71 4.28 -4.36 -19.52
N GLY A 72 3.18 -4.16 -18.79
CA GLY A 72 1.90 -4.83 -19.04
C GLY A 72 1.71 -6.17 -18.33
N ASP A 73 2.68 -6.61 -17.52
CA ASP A 73 2.52 -7.77 -16.63
C ASP A 73 1.56 -7.44 -15.47
N ASP A 74 1.03 -8.46 -14.79
CA ASP A 74 0.24 -8.24 -13.57
C ASP A 74 1.13 -7.57 -12.51
N ALA A 75 0.66 -6.42 -11.98
CA ALA A 75 1.30 -5.78 -10.84
C ALA A 75 0.95 -6.52 -9.55
N MET A 76 1.83 -6.38 -8.57
CA MET A 76 1.91 -7.29 -7.45
C MET A 76 2.35 -6.53 -6.20
N ILE A 77 1.94 -7.03 -5.05
CA ILE A 77 2.31 -6.54 -3.72
C ILE A 77 2.98 -7.69 -2.96
N SER A 78 4.07 -7.36 -2.27
CA SER A 78 4.83 -8.29 -1.43
C SER A 78 4.89 -7.77 -0.01
N PHE A 79 4.82 -8.69 0.94
CA PHE A 79 5.02 -8.45 2.37
C PHE A 79 6.32 -9.14 2.80
N TYR A 80 7.16 -8.42 3.53
CA TYR A 80 8.53 -8.83 3.84
C TYR A 80 8.68 -9.02 5.34
N THR A 81 9.45 -10.05 5.71
CA THR A 81 9.88 -10.26 7.10
C THR A 81 11.16 -9.52 7.44
N ASP A 82 11.84 -8.98 6.42
CA ASP A 82 12.96 -8.08 6.56
C ASP A 82 12.51 -6.61 6.43
N ARG A 83 13.42 -5.70 6.77
CA ARG A 83 13.24 -4.25 6.66
C ARG A 83 13.89 -3.66 5.40
N ASP A 84 14.44 -4.47 4.51
CA ASP A 84 15.18 -4.00 3.32
C ASP A 84 14.50 -4.33 1.99
N CYS A 85 13.33 -4.99 2.05
CA CYS A 85 12.50 -5.39 0.93
C CYS A 85 13.27 -6.18 -0.14
N ARG A 86 14.21 -7.04 0.28
CA ARG A 86 15.09 -7.76 -0.66
C ARG A 86 14.56 -9.12 -1.05
N GLU A 87 14.21 -9.95 -0.07
CA GLU A 87 13.77 -11.32 -0.33
C GLU A 87 12.25 -11.40 -0.26
N HIS A 88 11.60 -11.64 -1.41
CA HIS A 88 10.18 -11.90 -1.46
C HIS A 88 9.91 -13.36 -1.88
N ASN A 89 9.33 -14.16 -0.98
CA ASN A 89 8.89 -15.51 -1.31
C ASN A 89 7.36 -15.60 -1.50
N ILE A 90 6.63 -14.59 -1.04
CA ILE A 90 5.17 -14.58 -1.04
C ILE A 90 4.69 -13.22 -1.56
N TRP A 91 3.74 -13.27 -2.48
CA TRP A 91 3.24 -12.12 -3.23
C TRP A 91 1.75 -12.31 -3.59
N TRP A 92 1.07 -11.19 -3.81
CA TRP A 92 -0.32 -11.18 -4.25
C TRP A 92 -0.48 -10.23 -5.43
N ARG A 93 -1.41 -10.55 -6.33
CA ARG A 93 -1.75 -9.65 -7.44
C ARG A 93 -2.52 -8.45 -6.91
N THR A 94 -2.14 -7.25 -7.31
CA THR A 94 -2.86 -6.03 -6.92
C THR A 94 -4.27 -6.00 -7.52
N LYS A 95 -4.44 -6.57 -8.72
CA LYS A 95 -5.72 -6.73 -9.43
C LYS A 95 -6.80 -7.48 -8.64
N THR A 96 -6.44 -8.18 -7.56
CA THR A 96 -7.39 -8.77 -6.61
C THR A 96 -8.49 -7.78 -6.19
N GLN A 97 -8.21 -6.48 -6.17
CA GLN A 97 -9.18 -5.43 -5.84
C GLN A 97 -10.34 -5.28 -6.85
N SER A 98 -10.19 -5.78 -8.08
CA SER A 98 -11.17 -5.69 -9.17
C SER A 98 -11.65 -7.05 -9.68
N ASP A 99 -11.08 -8.16 -9.17
CA ASP A 99 -11.57 -9.50 -9.43
C ASP A 99 -12.89 -9.76 -8.66
N ASP A 100 -13.82 -10.52 -9.24
CA ASP A 100 -15.10 -10.88 -8.59
C ASP A 100 -14.90 -11.66 -7.28
N ASP A 101 -13.80 -12.40 -7.20
CA ASP A 101 -13.32 -13.09 -6.00
C ASP A 101 -12.12 -12.33 -5.43
N LEU A 102 -12.36 -11.52 -4.40
CA LEU A 102 -11.31 -10.72 -3.75
C LEU A 102 -10.32 -11.61 -2.96
N TYR A 103 -9.25 -12.07 -3.60
CA TYR A 103 -8.14 -12.85 -3.01
C TYR A 103 -7.13 -12.02 -2.18
N PHE A 104 -7.60 -11.17 -1.27
CA PHE A 104 -6.71 -10.49 -0.32
C PHE A 104 -6.20 -11.48 0.73
N PRO A 105 -4.98 -11.33 1.26
CA PRO A 105 -4.48 -12.18 2.35
C PRO A 105 -5.30 -11.97 3.62
N SER A 106 -6.29 -12.84 3.85
CA SER A 106 -7.14 -12.81 5.04
C SER A 106 -6.43 -13.35 6.28
N ASN A 107 -5.35 -14.11 6.11
CA ASN A 107 -4.62 -14.71 7.21
C ASN A 107 -3.20 -15.13 6.78
N PHE A 108 -2.20 -14.29 7.05
CA PHE A 108 -0.79 -14.54 6.74
C PHE A 108 -0.20 -15.77 7.44
N ARG A 109 -0.89 -16.33 8.44
CA ARG A 109 -0.53 -17.60 9.07
C ARG A 109 -0.62 -18.79 8.13
N LEU A 110 -1.47 -18.71 7.10
CA LEU A 110 -1.55 -19.73 6.05
C LEU A 110 -0.33 -19.71 5.13
N ASP A 111 0.34 -18.55 5.04
CA ASP A 111 1.53 -18.33 4.23
C ASP A 111 2.83 -18.45 5.04
N GLY A 112 2.74 -18.66 6.37
CA GLY A 112 3.91 -18.85 7.25
C GLY A 112 4.63 -17.57 7.69
N ILE A 113 4.09 -16.39 7.40
CA ILE A 113 4.71 -15.08 7.71
C ILE A 113 3.94 -14.26 8.76
N ASN A 114 3.00 -14.87 9.47
CA ASN A 114 2.25 -14.20 10.53
C ASN A 114 3.17 -13.60 11.58
N ASP A 115 2.82 -12.41 12.09
CA ASP A 115 3.54 -11.72 13.17
C ASP A 115 5.05 -11.60 12.92
N GLN A 116 5.46 -11.57 11.66
CA GLN A 116 6.86 -11.45 11.25
C GLN A 116 7.06 -10.36 10.21
N ILE A 117 5.98 -9.70 9.79
CA ILE A 117 6.01 -8.73 8.70
C ILE A 117 6.58 -7.41 9.22
N SER A 118 7.61 -6.93 8.54
CA SER A 118 8.34 -5.69 8.84
C SER A 118 8.29 -4.65 7.72
N ALA A 119 7.87 -5.04 6.51
CA ALA A 119 7.70 -4.10 5.40
C ALA A 119 6.72 -4.61 4.34
N PHE A 120 6.30 -3.72 3.44
CA PHE A 120 5.63 -4.10 2.19
C PHE A 120 6.10 -3.23 1.01
N MET A 121 5.87 -3.73 -0.21
CA MET A 121 6.16 -3.02 -1.45
C MET A 121 5.21 -3.46 -2.56
N VAL A 122 4.77 -2.51 -3.39
CA VAL A 122 4.17 -2.77 -4.70
C VAL A 122 5.26 -2.65 -5.75
N TRP A 123 5.41 -3.62 -6.66
CA TRP A 123 6.59 -3.68 -7.55
C TRP A 123 6.25 -3.54 -9.05
N ASP A 124 7.12 -2.81 -9.74
CA ASP A 124 7.19 -2.67 -11.21
C ASP A 124 8.62 -3.01 -11.70
N THR A 125 9.66 -2.44 -11.08
CA THR A 125 11.05 -2.54 -11.55
C THR A 125 12.14 -2.43 -10.45
N LYS A 126 12.05 -3.19 -9.34
CA LYS A 126 13.19 -3.46 -8.41
C LYS A 126 14.05 -2.23 -8.01
N LYS A 127 13.48 -1.04 -7.91
CA LYS A 127 14.17 0.10 -7.31
C LYS A 127 13.79 0.13 -5.83
N ASN A 128 14.78 0.25 -4.95
CA ASN A 128 14.55 0.21 -3.50
C ASN A 128 14.97 1.55 -2.92
N LEU A 129 14.10 2.55 -3.02
CA LEU A 129 14.15 3.71 -2.12
C LEU A 129 13.13 3.41 -1.02
N GLY A 130 13.61 3.26 0.21
CA GLY A 130 12.77 2.91 1.35
C GLY A 130 12.39 4.13 2.17
N GLY A 131 11.15 4.16 2.66
CA GLY A 131 10.63 5.13 3.60
C GLY A 131 10.22 4.43 4.89
N TRP A 132 10.52 5.07 6.02
CA TRP A 132 10.12 4.57 7.34
C TRP A 132 8.72 5.07 7.65
N LEU A 133 7.80 4.13 7.85
CA LEU A 133 6.45 4.42 8.28
C LEU A 133 6.45 4.62 9.80
N GLU A 134 6.32 5.87 10.23
CA GLU A 134 6.06 6.19 11.63
C GLU A 134 4.60 5.87 11.96
N CYS A 135 4.40 5.10 13.03
CA CYS A 135 3.06 4.76 13.48
C CYS A 135 2.56 5.85 14.38
N VAL A 136 1.47 6.51 13.97
CA VAL A 136 0.72 7.38 14.86
C VAL A 136 -0.10 6.46 15.77
N ASP A 137 0.08 6.58 17.08
CA ASP A 137 -0.72 5.84 18.05
C ASP A 137 -2.20 6.28 17.93
N PRO A 138 -3.15 5.38 17.62
CA PRO A 138 -4.56 5.74 17.55
C PRO A 138 -5.14 6.22 18.90
N GLU A 139 -4.47 6.01 20.04
CA GLU A 139 -4.87 6.61 21.32
C GLU A 139 -4.52 8.10 21.43
N LEU A 140 -3.64 8.64 20.58
CA LEU A 140 -3.24 10.05 20.60
C LEU A 140 -4.15 10.97 19.76
N GLU A 141 -5.10 10.43 18.98
CA GLU A 141 -6.01 11.24 18.16
C GLU A 141 -7.13 11.93 18.99
N ASN A 142 -7.26 11.61 20.28
CA ASN A 142 -8.29 12.18 21.18
C ASN A 142 -7.77 13.21 22.19
N THR A 143 -6.56 13.74 22.06
CA THR A 143 -6.09 14.83 22.94
C THR A 143 -5.88 16.12 22.16
N GLU A 144 -6.91 16.95 22.13
CA GLU A 144 -6.82 18.34 21.70
C GLU A 144 -5.71 19.09 22.48
N MET A 145 -4.78 19.67 21.73
CA MET A 145 -4.28 21.05 21.87
C MET A 145 -4.19 21.62 23.30
N SER A 146 -3.04 21.47 23.96
CA SER A 146 -2.49 22.53 24.84
C SER A 146 -1.01 22.34 25.16
N GLY A 147 -0.16 23.22 24.62
CA GLY A 147 0.94 23.83 25.38
C GLY A 147 2.29 23.10 25.53
N SER A 148 3.23 23.51 24.66
CA SER A 148 4.63 23.87 24.99
C SER A 148 5.70 22.77 25.10
N GLY A 149 6.65 22.81 24.16
CA GLY A 149 7.93 22.07 24.24
C GLY A 149 8.80 22.09 22.98
N ASN A 150 9.24 23.28 22.56
CA ASN A 150 10.06 23.62 21.39
C ASN A 150 11.19 22.62 20.99
N ARG A 151 11.28 22.25 19.69
CA ARG A 151 12.53 22.01 18.92
C ARG A 151 12.28 22.11 17.39
N THR A 152 12.30 23.35 16.91
CA THR A 152 12.84 23.87 15.63
C THR A 152 12.94 22.97 14.37
N ASN A 153 12.14 23.34 13.36
CA ASN A 153 12.36 23.47 11.89
C ASN A 153 13.31 22.51 11.16
N SER A 154 12.83 21.88 10.08
CA SER A 154 12.79 22.56 8.76
C SER A 154 12.02 21.77 7.70
N THR A 155 11.35 22.55 6.86
CA THR A 155 10.62 22.25 5.62
C THR A 155 11.44 21.45 4.62
N VAL A 156 10.80 20.57 3.84
CA VAL A 156 11.31 20.18 2.52
C VAL A 156 10.17 20.21 1.50
N GLU A 157 10.17 21.28 0.70
CA GLU A 157 9.55 21.33 -0.63
C GLU A 157 10.34 20.45 -1.60
N TYR A 158 9.67 19.89 -2.61
CA TYR A 158 10.32 19.56 -3.87
C TYR A 158 9.52 20.08 -5.06
N LEU A 159 10.28 20.69 -5.97
CA LEU A 159 9.93 21.44 -7.19
C LEU A 159 9.15 20.65 -8.24
#